data_AF-A0A6N2LCD8-F1
#
_entry.id   AF-A0A6N2LCD8-F1
#
_cell.length_a   1.000
_cell.length_b   1.000
_cell.length_c   1.000
_cell.angle_alpha   90.00
_cell.angle_beta   90.00
_cell.angle_gamma   90.00
#
_symmetry.space_group_name_H-M   'P 1'
#
loop_
_entity.id
_entity.type
_entity.pdbx_description
1 polymer ?
#
loop_
_entity_poly.entity_id
_entity_poly.type
_entity_poly.pdbx_seq_one_letter_code
_entity_poly.pdbx_strand_id
1 'polypeptide(L)'
;MFVWWRDVLRESTLEGHHTKVVQLGLRYGFILFIVSEVMFFFAFFWAFFHSSLAPTVEIGGIWPPKGIGVLDPWEIPFLNTLILLSSGAAVTWAHHAILAGKEKRAVYALAATVLLALVFTGFQGMEYYQAPFTISDSTLFLIICGIRQYLGHLTKEHHVGFEAAAWYWHFVDVAYNEGSKDRQIMSPRNDQIDLVI
;
A
#
# COMPACT_ATOMS: atom_id res chain seq x y z
N MET A 1 -14.51 8.83 -10.84
CA MET A 1 -13.80 7.59 -11.25
C MET A 1 -14.69 6.64 -12.06
N PHE A 2 -15.90 6.28 -11.60
CA PHE A 2 -16.81 5.38 -12.35
C PHE A 2 -17.13 5.84 -13.78
N VAL A 3 -17.47 7.12 -13.95
CA VAL A 3 -17.80 7.72 -15.27
C VAL A 3 -16.64 7.60 -16.25
N TRP A 4 -15.41 7.84 -15.78
CA TRP A 4 -14.22 7.74 -16.62
C TRP A 4 -13.99 6.30 -17.11
N TRP A 5 -14.04 5.31 -16.22
CA TRP A 5 -13.86 3.91 -16.62
C TRP A 5 -14.96 3.41 -17.57
N ARG A 6 -16.21 3.88 -17.38
CA ARG A 6 -17.30 3.61 -18.32
C ARG A 6 -16.96 4.14 -19.71
N ASP A 7 -16.45 5.36 -19.81
CA ASP A 7 -16.13 6.00 -21.09
C ASP A 7 -14.95 5.31 -21.78
N VAL A 8 -13.92 4.88 -21.03
CA VAL A 8 -12.82 4.05 -21.56
C VAL A 8 -13.33 2.70 -22.09
N LEU A 9 -14.25 2.04 -21.38
CA LEU A 9 -14.85 0.77 -21.83
C LEU A 9 -15.68 0.94 -23.11
N ARG A 10 -16.39 2.08 -23.23
CA ARG A 10 -17.16 2.44 -24.42
C ARG A 10 -16.23 2.71 -25.60
N GLU A 11 -15.21 3.54 -25.40
CA GLU A 11 -14.17 3.84 -26.39
C GLU A 11 -13.48 2.57 -26.91
N SER A 12 -13.21 1.61 -26.00
CA SER A 12 -12.54 0.35 -26.35
C SER A 12 -13.46 -0.64 -27.08
N THR A 13 -14.67 -0.84 -26.57
CA THR A 13 -15.52 -2.00 -26.94
C THR A 13 -16.58 -1.64 -27.97
N LEU A 14 -17.16 -0.45 -27.84
CA LEU A 14 -18.28 0.01 -28.68
C LEU A 14 -17.79 0.85 -29.86
N GLU A 15 -16.77 1.68 -29.65
CA GLU A 15 -16.27 2.63 -30.66
C GLU A 15 -14.99 2.15 -31.38
N GLY A 16 -14.29 1.17 -30.81
CA GLY A 16 -13.17 0.48 -31.46
C GLY A 16 -11.88 1.30 -31.58
N HIS A 17 -11.74 2.38 -30.79
CA HIS A 17 -10.59 3.29 -30.86
C HIS A 17 -9.28 2.68 -30.31
N HIS A 18 -9.35 1.55 -29.61
CA HIS A 18 -8.18 0.83 -29.06
C HIS A 18 -7.41 0.05 -30.15
N THR A 19 -6.77 0.78 -31.07
CA THR A 19 -5.86 0.20 -32.07
C THR A 19 -4.67 -0.53 -31.42
N LYS A 20 -3.94 -1.35 -32.17
CA LYS A 20 -2.78 -2.09 -31.65
C LYS A 20 -1.72 -1.18 -31.01
N VAL A 21 -1.52 0.03 -31.56
CA VAL A 21 -0.59 1.02 -31.01
C VAL A 21 -1.09 1.57 -29.68
N VAL A 22 -2.39 1.89 -29.58
CA VAL A 22 -3.02 2.36 -28.33
C VAL A 22 -2.94 1.28 -27.25
N GLN A 23 -3.26 0.03 -27.58
CA GLN A 23 -3.15 -1.09 -26.63
C GLN A 23 -1.71 -1.29 -26.14
N LEU A 24 -0.72 -1.12 -27.03
CA LEU A 24 0.69 -1.19 -26.66
C LEU A 24 1.06 -0.04 -25.70
N GLY A 25 0.60 1.18 -25.98
CA GLY A 25 0.78 2.33 -25.10
C GLY A 25 0.17 2.11 -23.71
N LEU A 26 -1.06 1.58 -23.65
CA LEU A 26 -1.74 1.24 -22.39
C LEU A 26 -0.99 0.16 -21.59
N ARG A 27 -0.41 -0.85 -22.26
CA ARG A 27 0.42 -1.88 -21.60
C ARG A 27 1.67 -1.27 -20.97
N TYR A 28 2.40 -0.42 -21.71
CA TYR A 28 3.58 0.26 -21.15
C TYR A 28 3.20 1.22 -20.02
N GLY A 29 2.10 1.97 -20.17
CA GLY A 29 1.59 2.85 -19.12
C GLY A 29 1.28 2.07 -17.83
N PHE A 30 0.64 0.91 -17.93
CA PHE A 30 0.34 0.07 -16.77
C PHE A 30 1.60 -0.56 -16.16
N ILE A 31 2.59 -0.97 -16.97
CA ILE A 31 3.89 -1.43 -16.46
C ILE A 31 4.60 -0.31 -15.69
N LEU A 32 4.63 0.91 -16.23
CA LEU A 32 5.25 2.06 -15.55
C LEU A 32 4.52 2.40 -14.25
N PHE A 33 3.19 2.31 -14.23
CA PHE A 33 2.39 2.45 -13.01
C PHE A 33 2.74 1.39 -11.96
N ILE A 34 2.86 0.11 -12.34
CA ILE A 34 3.30 -0.94 -11.40
C ILE A 34 4.70 -0.64 -10.88
N VAL A 35 5.62 -0.18 -11.75
CA VAL A 35 6.99 0.18 -11.34
C VAL A 35 6.97 1.32 -10.33
N SER A 36 6.12 2.34 -10.51
CA SER A 36 6.00 3.41 -9.51
C SER A 36 5.45 2.92 -8.17
N GLU A 37 4.47 2.01 -8.17
CA GLU A 37 3.96 1.40 -6.93
C GLU A 37 5.04 0.56 -6.22
N VAL A 38 5.84 -0.21 -6.97
CA VAL A 38 6.96 -0.98 -6.40
C VAL A 38 8.00 -0.05 -5.76
N MET A 39 8.33 1.08 -6.40
CA MET A 39 9.23 2.08 -5.84
C MET A 39 8.67 2.76 -4.59
N PHE A 40 7.34 2.97 -4.54
CA PHE A 40 6.66 3.46 -3.35
C PHE A 40 6.79 2.45 -2.19
N PHE A 41 6.56 1.15 -2.42
CA PHE A 41 6.80 0.11 -1.42
C PHE A 41 8.28 -0.02 -1.01
N PHE A 42 9.21 0.20 -1.94
CA PHE A 42 10.65 0.19 -1.65
C PHE A 42 11.03 1.23 -0.58
N ALA A 43 10.39 2.40 -0.55
CA ALA A 43 10.64 3.40 0.49
C ALA A 43 10.28 2.90 1.90
N PHE A 44 9.16 2.17 2.04
CA PHE A 44 8.78 1.56 3.33
C PHE A 44 9.74 0.45 3.75
N PHE A 45 10.16 -0.41 2.82
CA PHE A 45 11.17 -1.44 3.12
C PHE A 45 12.50 -0.82 3.52
N TRP A 46 12.92 0.24 2.83
CA TRP A 46 14.13 0.99 3.19
C TRP A 46 14.04 1.54 4.61
N ALA A 47 12.92 2.17 4.97
CA ALA A 47 12.70 2.65 6.34
C ALA A 47 12.75 1.52 7.38
N PHE A 48 12.09 0.39 7.10
CA PHE A 48 12.12 -0.80 7.95
C PHE A 48 13.55 -1.36 8.13
N PHE A 49 14.31 -1.53 7.05
CA PHE A 49 15.67 -2.06 7.12
C PHE A 49 16.63 -1.10 7.80
N HIS A 50 16.52 0.20 7.51
CA HIS A 50 17.32 1.21 8.19
C HIS A 50 17.11 1.18 9.72
N SER A 51 15.86 1.08 10.16
CA SER A 51 15.51 1.02 11.60
C SER A 51 15.86 -0.32 12.26
N SER A 52 15.75 -1.44 11.54
CA SER A 52 15.96 -2.78 12.12
C SER A 52 17.42 -3.24 12.11
N LEU A 53 18.22 -2.79 11.13
CA LEU A 53 19.65 -3.14 11.03
C LEU A 53 20.53 -2.33 11.98
N ALA A 54 20.13 -1.10 12.29
CA ALA A 54 20.83 -0.21 13.22
C ALA A 54 19.86 0.36 14.27
N PRO A 55 19.31 -0.50 15.17
CA PRO A 55 18.35 -0.07 16.17
C PRO A 55 18.98 0.96 17.11
N THR A 56 18.26 2.04 17.37
CA THR A 56 18.75 3.12 18.22
C THR A 56 18.86 2.66 19.68
N VAL A 57 19.76 3.29 20.43
CA VAL A 57 19.98 2.99 21.86
C VAL A 57 18.70 3.22 22.69
N GLU A 58 17.81 4.12 22.23
CA GLU A 58 16.47 4.36 22.80
C GLU A 58 15.59 3.12 22.88
N ILE A 59 15.69 2.26 21.87
CA ILE A 59 14.87 1.07 21.71
C ILE A 59 15.55 -0.13 22.39
N GLY A 60 16.71 0.09 23.02
CA GLY A 60 17.52 -0.92 23.69
C GLY A 60 18.56 -1.59 22.79
N GLY A 61 18.82 -1.03 21.60
CA GLY A 61 19.85 -1.51 20.67
C GLY A 61 19.60 -2.92 20.12
N ILE A 62 18.36 -3.42 20.23
CA ILE A 62 17.96 -4.73 19.71
C ILE A 62 16.68 -4.60 18.87
N TRP A 63 16.54 -5.50 17.90
CA TRP A 63 15.34 -5.63 17.08
C TRP A 63 14.83 -7.07 17.16
N PRO A 64 13.53 -7.31 17.40
CA PRO A 64 12.47 -6.35 17.73
C PRO A 64 12.69 -5.64 19.09
N PRO A 65 12.07 -4.46 19.29
CA PRO A 65 12.13 -3.74 20.56
C PRO A 65 11.66 -4.59 21.75
N LYS A 66 12.31 -4.47 22.91
CA LYS A 66 11.86 -5.17 24.13
C LYS A 66 10.44 -4.71 24.50
N GLY A 67 9.54 -5.67 24.67
CA GLY A 67 8.16 -5.42 25.11
C GLY A 67 7.11 -5.37 23.99
N ILE A 68 7.53 -5.41 22.71
CA ILE A 68 6.59 -5.59 21.60
C ILE A 68 6.34 -7.09 21.40
N GLY A 69 5.08 -7.51 21.56
CA GLY A 69 4.65 -8.85 21.17
C GLY A 69 4.63 -8.96 19.64
N VAL A 70 5.49 -9.79 19.08
CA VAL A 70 5.50 -10.06 17.64
C VAL A 70 4.48 -11.15 17.34
N LEU A 71 3.77 -11.00 16.23
CA LEU A 71 2.84 -12.03 15.73
C LEU A 71 3.63 -13.26 15.26
N ASP A 72 3.13 -14.45 15.56
CA ASP A 72 3.76 -15.69 15.07
C ASP A 72 3.57 -15.80 13.55
N PRO A 73 4.67 -15.89 12.76
CA PRO A 73 4.59 -16.05 11.32
C PRO A 73 3.83 -17.30 10.87
N TRP A 74 3.73 -18.34 11.70
CA TRP A 74 3.14 -19.64 11.33
C TRP A 74 1.62 -19.73 11.47
N GLU A 75 0.99 -18.71 12.05
CA GLU A 75 -0.45 -18.67 12.27
C GLU A 75 -1.18 -18.02 11.08
N ILE A 76 -1.85 -16.90 11.31
CA ILE A 76 -2.62 -16.16 10.33
C ILE A 76 -1.76 -15.65 9.17
N PRO A 77 -0.52 -15.13 9.37
CA PRO A 77 0.33 -14.69 8.26
C PRO A 77 0.66 -15.81 7.25
N PHE A 78 0.95 -17.02 7.73
CA PHE A 78 1.21 -18.17 6.89
C PHE A 78 -0.04 -18.59 6.09
N LEU A 79 -1.20 -18.64 6.75
CA LEU A 79 -2.47 -18.93 6.09
C LEU A 79 -2.78 -17.91 4.99
N ASN A 80 -2.58 -16.63 5.26
CA ASN A 80 -2.76 -15.55 4.30
C ASN A 80 -1.85 -15.70 3.08
N THR A 81 -0.61 -16.15 3.28
CA THR A 81 0.31 -16.47 2.18
C THR A 81 -0.23 -17.59 1.29
N LEU A 82 -0.76 -18.67 1.88
CA LEU A 82 -1.36 -19.77 1.13
C LEU A 82 -2.61 -19.33 0.35
N ILE A 83 -3.44 -18.45 0.94
CA ILE A 83 -4.62 -17.88 0.27
C ILE A 83 -4.20 -17.06 -0.95
N LEU A 84 -3.19 -16.19 -0.81
CA LEU A 84 -2.68 -15.38 -1.92
C LEU A 84 -2.12 -16.26 -3.05
N LEU A 85 -1.31 -17.26 -2.73
CA LEU A 85 -0.77 -18.21 -3.73
C LEU A 85 -1.89 -18.99 -4.45
N SER A 86 -2.89 -19.44 -3.70
CA SER A 86 -4.05 -20.14 -4.25
C SER A 86 -4.89 -19.23 -5.16
N SER A 87 -5.04 -17.95 -4.80
CA SER A 87 -5.74 -16.97 -5.64
C SER A 87 -4.97 -16.70 -6.95
N GLY A 88 -3.63 -16.65 -6.91
CA GLY A 88 -2.81 -16.53 -8.12
C GLY A 88 -2.93 -17.74 -9.05
N ALA A 89 -3.01 -18.95 -8.49
CA ALA A 89 -3.30 -20.16 -9.25
C ALA A 89 -4.70 -20.11 -9.89
N ALA A 90 -5.71 -19.61 -9.16
CA ALA A 90 -7.08 -19.45 -9.67
C ALA A 90 -7.17 -18.44 -10.83
N VAL A 91 -6.46 -17.30 -10.76
CA VAL A 91 -6.37 -16.34 -11.88
C VAL A 91 -5.67 -16.96 -13.09
N THR A 92 -4.60 -17.72 -12.86
CA THR A 92 -3.90 -18.43 -13.94
C THR A 92 -4.82 -19.44 -14.62
N TRP A 93 -5.66 -20.13 -13.83
CA TRP A 93 -6.70 -21.01 -14.35
C TRP A 93 -7.77 -20.25 -15.15
N ALA A 94 -8.21 -19.08 -14.68
CA ALA A 94 -9.13 -18.22 -15.41
C ALA A 94 -8.55 -17.81 -16.78
N HIS A 95 -7.28 -17.41 -16.82
CA HIS A 95 -6.60 -17.04 -18.06
C HIS A 95 -6.57 -18.20 -19.07
N HIS A 96 -6.19 -19.41 -18.65
CA HIS A 96 -6.21 -20.58 -19.52
C HIS A 96 -7.64 -20.97 -19.96
N ALA A 97 -8.65 -20.76 -19.10
CA ALA A 97 -10.04 -21.03 -19.45
C ALA A 97 -10.57 -20.05 -20.52
N ILE A 98 -10.15 -18.78 -20.47
CA ILE A 98 -10.46 -17.78 -21.50
C ILE A 98 -9.80 -18.16 -22.84
N LEU A 99 -8.51 -18.51 -22.82
CA LEU A 99 -7.78 -18.96 -24.02
C LEU A 99 -8.39 -20.23 -24.64
N ALA A 100 -8.93 -21.12 -23.82
CA ALA A 100 -9.61 -22.35 -24.27
C ALA A 100 -11.08 -22.13 -24.68
N GLY A 101 -11.59 -20.90 -24.67
CA GLY A 101 -12.98 -20.56 -25.01
C GLY A 101 -14.04 -21.09 -24.01
N LYS A 102 -13.64 -21.47 -22.80
CA LYS A 102 -14.53 -22.05 -21.78
C LYS A 102 -15.03 -20.98 -20.81
N GLU A 103 -15.96 -20.15 -21.28
CA GLU A 103 -16.48 -18.98 -20.56
C GLU A 103 -16.97 -19.28 -19.14
N LYS A 104 -17.80 -20.33 -18.96
CA LYS A 104 -18.32 -20.69 -17.62
C LYS A 104 -17.21 -21.03 -16.63
N ARG A 105 -16.15 -21.73 -17.07
CA ARG A 105 -15.02 -22.09 -16.20
C ARG A 105 -14.18 -20.86 -15.85
N ALA A 106 -14.01 -19.93 -16.79
CA ALA A 106 -13.35 -18.65 -16.53
C ALA A 106 -14.10 -17.85 -15.46
N VAL A 107 -15.43 -17.77 -15.55
CA VAL A 107 -16.26 -17.09 -14.54
C VAL A 107 -16.13 -17.76 -13.17
N TYR A 108 -16.19 -19.09 -13.08
CA TYR A 108 -16.01 -19.79 -11.80
C TYR A 108 -14.61 -19.56 -11.20
N ALA A 109 -13.56 -19.56 -12.01
CA ALA A 109 -12.19 -19.32 -11.55
C ALA A 109 -11.97 -17.86 -11.07
N LEU A 110 -12.55 -16.89 -11.77
CA LEU A 110 -12.53 -15.48 -11.35
C LEU A 110 -13.34 -15.27 -10.05
N ALA A 111 -14.52 -15.87 -9.95
CA ALA A 111 -15.33 -15.82 -8.73
C ALA A 111 -14.58 -16.42 -7.52
N ALA A 112 -13.90 -17.56 -7.72
CA ALA A 112 -13.05 -18.17 -6.69
C ALA A 112 -11.88 -17.25 -6.27
N THR A 113 -11.25 -16.56 -7.23
CA THR A 113 -10.18 -15.58 -6.93
C THR A 113 -10.68 -14.45 -6.05
N VAL A 114 -11.81 -13.83 -6.43
CA VAL A 114 -12.39 -12.71 -5.67
C VAL A 114 -12.80 -13.17 -4.27
N LEU A 115 -13.39 -14.36 -4.15
CA LEU A 115 -13.75 -14.94 -2.86
C LEU A 115 -12.52 -15.14 -1.95
N LEU A 116 -11.43 -15.71 -2.49
CA LEU A 116 -10.18 -15.86 -1.74
C LEU A 116 -9.59 -14.50 -1.31
N ALA A 117 -9.66 -13.47 -2.16
CA ALA A 117 -9.22 -12.13 -1.81
C ALA A 117 -10.07 -11.48 -0.68
N LEU A 118 -11.39 -11.73 -0.67
CA LEU A 118 -12.27 -11.29 0.41
C LEU A 118 -11.96 -12.01 1.73
N VAL A 119 -11.67 -13.32 1.67
CA VAL A 119 -11.26 -14.11 2.84
C VAL A 119 -9.93 -13.60 3.40
N PHE A 120 -8.93 -13.34 2.55
CA PHE A 120 -7.66 -12.73 2.94
C PHE A 120 -7.88 -11.37 3.63
N THR A 121 -8.70 -10.49 3.05
CA THR A 121 -8.99 -9.17 3.64
C THR A 121 -9.66 -9.31 5.01
N GLY A 122 -10.54 -10.30 5.20
CA GLY A 122 -11.16 -10.60 6.49
C GLY A 122 -10.15 -11.03 7.55
N PHE A 123 -9.25 -11.97 7.22
CA PHE A 123 -8.19 -12.40 8.13
C PHE A 123 -7.20 -11.28 8.45
N GLN A 124 -6.84 -10.45 7.47
CA GLN A 124 -5.98 -9.28 7.71
C GLN A 124 -6.62 -8.28 8.67
N GLY A 125 -7.94 -8.07 8.57
CA GLY A 125 -8.68 -7.22 9.51
C GLY A 125 -8.72 -7.80 10.93
N MET A 126 -8.86 -9.12 11.07
CA MET A 126 -8.77 -9.79 12.37
C MET A 126 -7.38 -9.67 12.99
N GLU A 127 -6.33 -9.89 12.20
CA GLU A 127 -4.94 -9.75 12.65
C GLU A 127 -4.65 -8.33 13.14
N TYR A 128 -5.12 -7.32 12.38
CA TYR A 128 -4.97 -5.92 12.76
C TYR A 128 -5.71 -5.57 14.07
N TYR A 129 -6.87 -6.17 14.31
CA TYR A 129 -7.63 -5.95 15.55
C TYR A 129 -7.00 -6.66 16.77
N GLN A 130 -6.35 -7.80 16.56
CA GLN A 130 -5.74 -8.60 17.62
C GLN A 130 -4.27 -8.23 17.90
N ALA A 131 -3.65 -7.42 17.04
CA ALA A 131 -2.26 -7.03 17.18
C ALA A 131 -2.02 -6.32 18.54
N PRO A 132 -1.01 -6.75 19.31
CA PRO A 132 -0.72 -6.18 20.63
C PRO A 132 0.00 -4.83 20.56
N PHE A 133 0.37 -4.38 19.36
CA PHE A 133 1.05 -3.12 19.08
C PHE A 133 0.18 -2.24 18.18
N THR A 134 0.31 -0.92 18.36
CA THR A 134 -0.44 0.08 17.60
C THR A 134 0.50 0.98 16.80
N ILE A 135 -0.03 1.66 15.78
CA ILE A 135 0.75 2.64 14.99
C ILE A 135 1.29 3.75 15.91
N SER A 136 0.58 4.12 16.98
CA SER A 136 1.00 5.15 17.94
C SER A 136 2.21 4.75 18.78
N ASP A 137 2.56 3.46 18.87
CA ASP A 137 3.81 3.02 19.50
C ASP A 137 5.03 3.53 18.74
N SER A 138 4.87 3.91 17.46
CA SER A 138 5.89 4.63 16.69
C SER A 138 5.93 6.14 16.97
N THR A 139 4.82 6.80 17.30
CA THR A 139 4.78 8.22 17.72
C THR A 139 5.44 8.43 19.08
N LEU A 140 5.43 7.39 19.93
CA LEU A 140 6.23 7.31 21.16
C LEU A 140 7.72 7.54 20.88
N PHE A 141 8.22 7.19 19.69
CA PHE A 141 9.61 7.43 19.28
C PHE A 141 9.97 8.92 19.22
N LEU A 142 9.08 9.77 18.67
CA LEU A 142 9.28 11.23 18.66
C LEU A 142 9.20 11.83 20.07
N ILE A 143 8.32 11.28 20.92
CA ILE A 143 8.20 11.68 22.33
C ILE A 143 9.45 11.29 23.11
N ILE A 144 10.02 10.10 22.88
CA ILE A 144 11.27 9.63 23.50
C ILE A 144 12.46 10.48 23.02
N CYS A 145 12.55 10.80 21.72
CA CYS A 145 13.53 11.75 21.21
C CYS A 145 13.40 13.13 21.88
N GLY A 146 12.18 13.62 22.09
CA GLY A 146 11.91 14.87 22.81
C GLY A 146 12.35 14.83 24.29
N ILE A 147 12.08 13.73 25.00
CA ILE A 147 12.52 13.53 26.38
C ILE A 147 14.05 13.42 26.46
N ARG A 148 14.70 12.75 25.50
CA ARG A 148 16.17 12.67 25.42
C ARG A 148 16.82 14.01 25.14
N GLN A 149 16.20 14.86 24.33
CA GLN A 149 16.66 16.24 24.16
C GLN A 149 16.58 17.01 25.49
N TYR A 150 15.47 16.87 26.22
CA TYR A 150 15.27 17.51 27.51
C TYR A 150 16.30 17.05 28.56
N LEU A 151 16.69 15.78 28.53
CA LEU A 151 17.73 15.20 29.39
C LEU A 151 19.16 15.42 28.88
N GLY A 152 19.36 16.10 27.74
CA GLY A 152 20.68 16.40 27.17
C GLY A 152 21.41 15.21 26.54
N HIS A 153 20.71 14.10 26.28
CA HIS A 153 21.28 12.88 25.69
C HIS A 153 21.51 12.93 24.18
N LEU A 154 21.07 14.00 23.52
CA LEU A 154 21.29 14.27 22.10
C LEU A 154 22.36 15.36 21.98
N THR A 155 23.50 15.02 21.38
CA THR A 155 24.62 15.95 21.19
C THR A 155 24.75 16.29 19.70
N LYS A 156 25.48 17.38 19.39
CA LYS A 156 25.71 17.83 18.00
C LYS A 156 26.31 16.75 17.10
N GLU A 157 27.01 15.76 17.66
CA GLU A 157 27.61 14.66 16.89
C GLU A 157 26.83 13.35 17.00
N HIS A 158 25.89 13.23 17.96
CA HIS A 158 25.18 11.98 18.24
C HIS A 158 23.68 12.24 18.43
N HIS A 159 22.96 12.37 17.31
CA HIS A 159 21.51 12.56 17.28
C HIS A 159 20.81 11.75 16.16
N VAL A 160 21.42 10.65 15.73
CA VAL A 160 20.90 9.74 14.68
C VAL A 160 19.45 9.30 14.95
N GLY A 161 19.06 9.10 16.22
CA GLY A 161 17.68 8.77 16.57
C GLY A 161 16.67 9.86 16.22
N PHE A 162 17.05 11.13 16.38
CA PHE A 162 16.22 12.27 15.98
C PHE A 162 16.19 12.43 14.46
N GLU A 163 17.30 12.19 13.75
CA GLU A 163 17.34 12.22 12.28
C GLU A 163 16.41 11.17 11.66
N ALA A 164 16.45 9.94 12.18
CA ALA A 164 15.56 8.86 11.74
C ALA A 164 14.07 9.20 11.99
N ALA A 165 13.76 9.78 13.16
CA ALA A 165 12.41 10.22 13.49
C ALA A 165 11.93 11.37 12.59
N ALA A 166 12.81 12.32 12.26
CA ALA A 166 12.52 13.43 11.36
C ALA A 166 12.29 12.96 9.91
N TRP A 167 13.08 12.02 9.40
CA TRP A 167 12.85 11.41 8.08
C TRP A 167 11.50 10.69 8.01
N TYR A 168 11.14 9.95 9.05
CA TYR A 168 9.82 9.30 9.13
C TYR A 168 8.69 10.33 9.17
N TRP A 169 8.84 11.41 9.93
CA TRP A 169 7.84 12.48 9.99
C TRP A 169 7.66 13.20 8.65
N HIS A 170 8.75 13.51 7.95
CA HIS A 170 8.68 14.10 6.60
C HIS A 170 8.02 13.15 5.59
N PHE A 171 8.29 11.84 5.70
CA PHE A 171 7.63 10.85 4.87
C PHE A 171 6.11 10.79 5.12
N VAL A 172 5.69 10.79 6.40
CA VAL A 172 4.26 10.85 6.78
C VAL A 172 3.60 12.13 6.26
N ASP A 173 4.28 13.27 6.36
CA ASP A 173 3.79 14.56 5.87
C ASP A 173 3.63 14.55 4.33
N VAL A 174 4.58 13.97 3.60
CA VAL A 174 4.47 13.79 2.15
C VAL A 174 3.29 12.88 1.81
N ALA A 175 3.19 11.70 2.44
CA ALA A 175 2.09 10.76 2.19
C ALA A 175 0.71 11.36 2.52
N TYR A 176 0.61 12.15 3.59
CA TYR A 176 -0.62 12.85 3.96
C TYR A 176 -0.99 13.93 2.94
N ASN A 177 -0.01 14.73 2.50
CA ASN A 177 -0.24 15.79 1.52
C ASN A 177 -0.52 15.25 0.11
N GLU A 178 0.02 14.10 -0.24
CA GLU A 178 -0.28 13.40 -1.49
C GLU A 178 -1.73 12.88 -1.45
N GLY A 179 -2.15 12.27 -0.33
CA GLY A 179 -3.54 11.88 -0.11
C GLY A 179 -4.54 13.04 0.04
N SER A 180 -4.08 14.26 0.36
CA SER A 180 -4.93 15.46 0.42
C SER A 180 -5.10 16.11 -0.96
N LYS A 181 -4.06 16.06 -1.81
CA LYS A 181 -4.13 16.49 -3.22
C LYS A 181 -5.12 15.64 -3.99
N ASP A 182 -5.13 14.33 -3.79
CA ASP A 182 -6.11 13.43 -4.43
C ASP A 182 -7.55 13.71 -3.97
N ARG A 183 -7.72 14.20 -2.74
CA ARG A 183 -9.01 14.60 -2.18
C ARG A 183 -9.52 15.94 -2.74
N GLN A 184 -8.62 16.85 -3.14
CA GLN A 184 -8.98 18.09 -3.82
C GLN A 184 -9.28 17.88 -5.32
N ILE A 185 -8.66 16.88 -5.96
CA ILE A 185 -8.94 16.53 -7.37
C ILE A 185 -10.30 15.81 -7.51
N MET A 186 -10.81 15.18 -6.44
CA MET A 186 -12.14 14.54 -6.40
C MET A 186 -13.29 15.43 -5.93
N SER A 187 -13.05 16.71 -5.61
CA SER A 187 -14.15 17.66 -5.40
C SER A 187 -14.70 18.11 -6.76
N PRO A 188 -16.00 17.94 -7.06
CA PRO A 188 -16.58 18.52 -8.26
C PRO A 188 -16.41 20.03 -8.18
N ARG A 189 -15.67 20.59 -9.14
CA ARG A 189 -15.60 22.03 -9.37
C ARG A 189 -17.05 22.47 -9.61
N ASN A 190 -17.64 23.13 -8.61
CA ASN A 190 -18.95 23.75 -8.74
C ASN A 190 -18.77 24.93 -9.68
N ASP A 191 -19.07 24.72 -10.96
CA ASP A 191 -19.16 25.77 -11.97
C ASP A 191 -20.34 26.68 -11.61
N GLN A 192 -20.11 27.65 -10.71
CA GLN A 192 -20.96 28.83 -10.59
C GLN A 192 -20.57 29.81 -11.69
N ILE A 193 -21.34 29.74 -12.79
CA ILE A 193 -22.05 30.87 -13.39
C ILE A 193 -21.24 32.18 -13.45
N ASP A 194 -20.45 32.35 -14.51
CA ASP A 194 -20.16 33.68 -15.08
C ASP A 194 -21.13 33.91 -16.24
N LEU A 195 -22.32 34.41 -15.89
CA LEU A 195 -23.22 35.06 -16.83
C LEU A 195 -24.12 36.01 -16.03
N VAL A 196 -23.97 37.31 -16.33
CA VAL A 196 -24.96 38.41 -16.31
C VAL A 196 -24.42 39.68 -15.62
N ILE A 197 -24.23 40.70 -16.47
CA ILE A 197 -23.93 42.15 -16.31
C ILE A 197 -22.46 42.55 -16.14
#